data_AF-W2H6E1-F1
#
_entry.id   AF-W2H6E1-F1
#
_cell.length_a   1.000
_cell.length_b   1.000
_cell.length_c   1.000
_cell.angle_alpha   90.00
_cell.angle_beta   90.00
_cell.angle_gamma   90.00
#
_symmetry.space_group_name_H-M   'P 1'
#
loop_
_entity.id
_entity.type
_entity.pdbx_description
1 polymer ?
#
loop_
_entity_poly.entity_id
_entity_poly.type
_entity_poly.pdbx_seq_one_letter_code
_entity_poly.pdbx_strand_id
1 'polypeptide(L)'
;MRVAAVFTVLFVALATATTDAAPETTACDLACGEGETCTLQEVQCITAPCDPVPTCVPVETLSLPPEPVCTMKCPEGETCQINSADSSQYCLSPCASVRCSSGYTCQVEQVQCIRAPCPPLAVCKPDKKGKSPYTKRVLRVTSNEH
;
A
#
# COMPACT_ATOMS: atom_id res chain seq x y z
N MET A 1 65.39 -22.32 -68.57
CA MET A 1 66.12 -22.25 -67.28
C MET A 1 66.30 -20.76 -66.98
N ARG A 2 65.71 -20.15 -65.95
CA ARG A 2 65.80 -20.47 -64.53
C ARG A 2 64.52 -20.03 -63.80
N VAL A 3 64.07 -20.92 -62.93
CA VAL A 3 62.99 -20.76 -61.95
C VAL A 3 63.58 -20.04 -60.74
N ALA A 4 62.87 -19.04 -60.18
CA ALA A 4 63.05 -18.57 -58.81
C ALA A 4 61.75 -17.85 -58.40
N ALA A 5 60.76 -18.59 -57.91
CA ALA A 5 60.53 -18.86 -56.49
C ALA A 5 59.86 -17.66 -55.79
N VAL A 6 58.53 -17.62 -55.92
CA VAL A 6 57.63 -16.75 -55.16
C VAL A 6 57.56 -17.30 -53.74
N PHE A 7 58.19 -16.62 -52.79
CA PHE A 7 58.05 -16.92 -51.36
C PHE A 7 56.97 -16.00 -50.76
N THR A 8 55.70 -16.38 -50.94
CA THR A 8 54.59 -15.81 -50.19
C THR A 8 54.57 -16.46 -48.81
N VAL A 9 55.08 -15.74 -47.81
CA VAL A 9 55.01 -16.14 -46.39
C VAL A 9 53.57 -15.90 -45.92
N LEU A 10 52.80 -16.97 -45.84
CA LEU A 10 51.44 -16.98 -45.30
C LEU A 10 51.51 -16.87 -43.77
N PHE A 11 51.33 -15.66 -43.23
CA PHE A 11 51.09 -15.45 -41.81
C PHE A 11 49.69 -15.94 -41.45
N VAL A 12 49.59 -17.14 -40.89
CA VAL A 12 48.35 -17.64 -40.30
C VAL A 12 48.24 -17.05 -38.89
N ALA A 13 47.45 -15.97 -38.76
CA ALA A 13 47.03 -15.48 -37.46
C ALA A 13 46.02 -16.47 -36.87
N LEU A 14 46.48 -17.31 -35.94
CA LEU A 14 45.61 -18.10 -35.08
C LEU A 14 44.89 -17.14 -34.13
N ALA A 15 43.70 -16.70 -34.52
CA ALA A 15 42.76 -16.07 -33.62
C ALA A 15 42.33 -17.13 -32.60
N THR A 16 42.92 -17.08 -31.39
CA THR A 16 42.36 -17.77 -30.24
C THR A 16 41.00 -17.14 -29.98
N ALA A 17 39.93 -17.82 -30.40
CA ALA A 17 38.60 -17.54 -29.92
C ALA A 17 38.62 -17.79 -28.41
N THR A 18 38.79 -16.73 -27.63
CA THR A 18 38.31 -16.73 -26.26
C THR A 18 36.82 -16.97 -26.37
N THR A 19 36.37 -18.20 -26.12
CA THR A 19 35.00 -18.43 -25.69
C THR A 19 34.86 -17.73 -24.35
N ASP A 20 34.66 -16.42 -24.43
CA ASP A 20 34.00 -15.67 -23.37
C ASP A 20 32.66 -16.39 -23.23
N ALA A 21 32.51 -17.16 -22.16
CA ALA A 21 31.24 -17.73 -21.79
C ALA A 21 30.36 -16.53 -21.44
N ALA A 22 29.75 -15.95 -22.48
CA ALA A 22 28.70 -14.97 -22.31
C ALA A 22 27.68 -15.61 -21.36
N PRO A 23 27.35 -14.96 -20.24
CA PRO A 23 26.32 -15.48 -19.36
C PRO A 23 25.07 -15.67 -20.22
N GLU A 24 24.55 -16.89 -20.23
CA GLU A 24 23.30 -17.19 -20.90
C GLU A 24 22.28 -16.18 -20.39
N THR A 25 21.81 -15.31 -21.30
CA THR A 25 20.85 -14.28 -20.94
C THR A 25 19.57 -15.03 -20.60
N THR A 26 19.25 -15.14 -19.32
CA THR A 26 18.03 -15.80 -18.84
C THR A 26 16.84 -15.06 -19.45
N ALA A 27 16.33 -15.59 -20.57
CA ALA A 27 15.19 -15.04 -21.27
C ALA A 27 13.91 -15.61 -20.67
N CYS A 28 12.83 -14.83 -20.72
CA CYS A 28 11.55 -15.26 -20.22
C CYS A 28 10.79 -16.04 -21.29
N ASP A 29 11.15 -17.32 -21.46
CA ASP A 29 10.61 -18.21 -22.50
C ASP A 29 9.51 -19.17 -21.99
N LEU A 30 9.00 -18.95 -20.76
CA LEU A 30 7.91 -19.77 -20.21
C LEU A 30 6.59 -19.52 -20.95
N ALA A 31 5.96 -20.60 -21.40
CA ALA A 31 4.57 -20.58 -21.85
C ALA A 31 3.64 -20.51 -20.64
N CYS A 32 3.15 -19.30 -20.33
CA CYS A 32 2.19 -19.06 -19.25
C CYS A 32 0.74 -19.31 -19.69
N GLY A 33 -0.16 -19.53 -18.72
CA GLY A 33 -1.58 -19.74 -18.98
C GLY A 33 -2.31 -18.46 -19.43
N GLU A 34 -3.59 -18.59 -19.81
CA GLU A 34 -4.42 -17.42 -20.11
C GLU A 34 -4.48 -16.47 -18.89
N GLY A 35 -4.19 -15.19 -19.11
CA GLY A 35 -4.19 -14.17 -18.05
C GLY A 35 -2.88 -14.06 -17.26
N GLU A 36 -1.83 -14.79 -17.65
CA GLU A 36 -0.49 -14.70 -17.05
C GLU A 36 0.54 -14.20 -18.06
N THR A 37 1.61 -13.59 -17.57
CA THR A 37 2.77 -13.21 -18.38
C THR A 37 4.06 -13.66 -17.72
N CYS A 38 5.05 -14.02 -18.53
CA CYS A 38 6.37 -14.36 -18.04
C CYS A 38 7.10 -13.09 -17.60
N THR A 39 7.62 -13.08 -16.39
CA THR A 39 8.51 -12.03 -15.88
C THR A 39 9.74 -12.65 -15.20
N LEU A 40 10.89 -11.99 -15.29
CA LEU A 40 12.09 -12.38 -14.56
C LEU A 40 12.01 -11.85 -13.13
N GLN A 41 12.00 -12.74 -12.15
CA GLN A 41 11.90 -12.38 -10.74
C GLN A 41 13.26 -12.51 -10.06
N GLU A 42 13.71 -11.45 -9.40
CA GLU A 42 14.95 -11.47 -8.62
C GLU A 42 14.79 -12.39 -7.40
N VAL A 43 15.78 -13.25 -7.18
CA VAL A 43 15.79 -14.21 -6.07
C VAL A 43 16.93 -13.90 -5.11
N GLN A 44 16.68 -14.15 -3.82
CA GLN A 44 17.74 -14.12 -2.81
C GLN A 44 18.43 -15.48 -2.77
N CYS A 45 19.69 -15.51 -3.18
CA CYS A 45 20.49 -16.73 -3.20
C CYS A 45 21.62 -16.69 -2.16
N ILE A 46 22.12 -17.86 -1.77
CA ILE A 46 23.15 -17.99 -0.72
C ILE A 46 24.53 -17.55 -1.24
N THR A 47 24.78 -17.60 -2.55
CA THR A 47 26.08 -17.30 -3.16
C THR A 47 25.88 -16.56 -4.47
N ALA A 48 26.49 -15.38 -4.61
CA ALA A 48 26.34 -14.52 -5.79
C ALA A 48 27.21 -15.00 -6.97
N PRO A 49 26.84 -14.68 -8.24
CA PRO A 49 25.68 -13.87 -8.66
C PRO A 49 24.34 -14.63 -8.58
N CYS A 50 23.26 -13.92 -8.20
CA CYS A 50 21.91 -14.48 -8.22
C CYS A 50 21.28 -14.18 -9.58
N ASP A 51 21.15 -15.19 -10.43
CA ASP A 51 20.46 -15.05 -11.70
C ASP A 51 18.94 -14.97 -11.47
N PRO A 52 18.24 -14.03 -12.13
CA PRO A 52 16.80 -13.90 -11.98
C PRO A 52 16.09 -15.12 -12.60
N VAL A 53 14.99 -15.54 -11.98
CA VAL A 53 14.26 -16.75 -12.37
C VAL A 53 13.02 -16.36 -13.19
N PRO A 54 12.78 -16.98 -14.36
CA PRO A 54 11.57 -16.72 -15.12
C PRO A 54 10.35 -17.32 -14.40
N THR A 55 9.32 -16.51 -14.18
CA THR A 55 8.12 -16.85 -13.40
C THR A 55 6.87 -16.30 -14.10
N CYS A 56 5.82 -17.12 -14.21
CA CYS A 56 4.51 -16.67 -14.68
C CYS A 56 3.77 -15.94 -13.56
N VAL A 57 3.37 -14.70 -13.84
CA VAL A 57 2.59 -13.87 -12.91
C VAL A 57 1.29 -13.42 -13.56
N PRO A 58 0.18 -13.29 -12.81
CA PRO A 58 -1.07 -12.79 -13.37
C PRO A 58 -0.90 -11.38 -13.93
N VAL A 59 -1.35 -11.14 -15.16
CA VAL A 59 -1.29 -9.83 -15.84
C VAL A 59 -2.05 -8.77 -15.06
N GLU A 60 -3.10 -9.17 -14.33
CA GLU A 60 -3.88 -8.30 -13.46
C GLU A 60 -3.04 -7.71 -12.33
N THR A 61 -2.10 -8.47 -11.75
CA THR A 61 -1.22 -7.98 -10.68
C THR A 61 -0.18 -6.97 -11.17
N LEU A 62 0.16 -7.00 -12.46
CA LEU A 62 1.07 -6.03 -13.09
C LEU A 62 0.34 -4.76 -13.57
N SER A 63 -0.98 -4.84 -13.71
CA SER A 63 -1.82 -3.77 -14.24
C SER A 63 -2.66 -3.08 -13.17
N LEU A 64 -2.77 -3.67 -11.97
CA LEU A 64 -3.45 -3.07 -10.84
C LEU A 64 -2.60 -1.89 -10.35
N PRO A 65 -3.09 -0.64 -10.48
CA PRO A 65 -2.44 0.47 -9.80
C PRO A 65 -2.40 0.15 -8.29
N PRO A 66 -1.34 0.56 -7.59
CA PRO A 66 -1.30 0.42 -6.15
C PRO A 66 -2.58 1.02 -5.56
N GLU A 67 -3.22 0.31 -4.61
CA GLU A 67 -4.40 0.84 -3.94
C GLU A 67 -4.12 2.27 -3.48
N PRO A 68 -5.05 3.22 -3.70
CA PRO A 68 -4.79 4.61 -3.37
C PRO A 68 -4.59 4.72 -1.86
N VAL A 69 -3.36 5.07 -1.46
CA VAL A 69 -3.00 5.27 -0.05
C VAL A 69 -3.14 6.75 0.28
N CYS A 70 -3.79 7.03 1.41
CA CYS A 70 -3.93 8.39 1.91
C CYS A 70 -2.56 8.86 2.43
N THR A 71 -2.00 9.92 1.84
CA THR A 71 -0.68 10.45 2.15
C THR A 71 -0.73 11.77 2.94
N MET A 72 -1.89 12.41 2.99
CA MET A 72 -2.08 13.66 3.72
C MET A 72 -2.05 13.42 5.25
N LYS A 73 -1.42 14.35 5.97
CA LYS A 73 -1.44 14.37 7.43
C LYS A 73 -2.69 15.11 7.92
N CYS A 74 -3.52 14.42 8.70
CA CYS A 74 -4.72 15.02 9.30
C CYS A 74 -4.46 15.59 10.71
N PRO A 75 -5.29 16.55 11.16
CA PRO A 75 -5.34 16.98 12.55
C PRO A 75 -5.57 15.82 13.52
N GLU A 76 -5.23 16.04 14.80
CA GLU A 76 -5.46 15.02 15.82
C GLU A 76 -6.94 14.62 15.90
N GLY A 77 -7.18 13.31 15.93
CA GLY A 77 -8.53 12.76 16.03
C GLY A 77 -9.29 12.68 14.71
N GLU A 78 -8.70 13.07 13.58
CA GLU A 78 -9.29 12.93 12.25
C GLU A 78 -8.66 11.78 11.48
N THR A 79 -9.45 11.13 10.61
CA THR A 79 -8.99 10.02 9.77
C THR A 79 -8.88 10.49 8.32
N CYS A 80 -7.74 10.23 7.68
CA CYS A 80 -7.53 10.49 6.27
C CYS A 80 -8.40 9.52 5.45
N GLN A 81 -9.21 10.06 4.56
CA GLN A 81 -10.11 9.32 3.67
C GLN A 81 -9.88 9.75 2.23
N ILE A 82 -10.17 8.85 1.30
CA ILE A 82 -10.08 9.09 -0.14
C ILE A 82 -11.48 9.03 -0.71
N ASN A 83 -11.88 10.08 -1.42
CA ASN A 83 -13.13 10.09 -2.14
C ASN A 83 -13.01 9.17 -3.36
N SER A 84 -13.88 8.16 -3.44
CA SER A 84 -13.85 7.18 -4.53
C SER A 84 -14.23 7.76 -5.90
N ALA A 85 -14.89 8.92 -5.95
CA ALA A 85 -15.35 9.52 -7.20
C ALA A 85 -14.26 10.31 -7.94
N ASP A 86 -13.40 11.01 -7.20
CA ASP A 86 -12.39 11.93 -7.76
C ASP A 86 -10.98 11.69 -7.22
N SER A 87 -10.80 10.66 -6.40
CA SER A 87 -9.54 10.32 -5.71
C SER A 87 -8.98 11.45 -4.84
N SER A 88 -9.80 12.45 -4.49
CA SER A 88 -9.38 13.52 -3.60
C SER A 88 -9.23 13.00 -2.17
N GLN A 89 -8.19 13.48 -1.47
CA GLN A 89 -7.95 13.14 -0.07
C GLN A 89 -8.57 14.21 0.83
N TYR A 90 -9.22 13.78 1.92
CA TYR A 90 -9.81 14.68 2.90
C TYR A 90 -9.70 14.11 4.31
N CYS A 91 -9.75 14.99 5.32
CA CYS A 91 -9.78 14.57 6.71
C CYS A 91 -11.22 14.47 7.20
N LEU A 92 -11.59 13.28 7.67
CA LEU A 92 -12.91 13.01 8.22
C LEU A 92 -12.85 13.05 9.75
N SER A 93 -13.58 14.01 10.33
CA SER A 93 -13.79 14.08 11.77
C SER A 93 -14.89 13.10 12.22
N PRO A 94 -14.72 12.36 13.33
CA PRO A 94 -15.79 11.57 13.94
C PRO A 94 -17.04 12.39 14.27
N CYS A 95 -16.88 13.70 14.52
CA CYS A 95 -18.00 14.61 14.81
C CYS A 95 -18.74 15.09 13.55
N ALA A 96 -18.26 14.81 12.33
CA ALA A 96 -18.86 15.34 11.10
C ALA A 96 -20.31 14.88 10.87
N SER A 97 -20.67 13.68 11.33
CA SER A 97 -22.01 13.11 11.20
C SER A 97 -22.83 13.14 12.50
N VAL A 98 -22.24 13.55 13.62
CA VAL A 98 -22.87 13.47 14.94
C VAL A 98 -23.60 14.76 15.27
N ARG A 99 -24.89 14.64 15.58
CA ARG A 99 -25.70 15.76 16.10
C ARG A 99 -25.98 15.54 17.57
N CYS A 100 -25.44 16.41 18.41
CA CYS A 100 -25.72 16.40 19.84
C CYS A 100 -27.02 17.13 20.16
N SER A 101 -27.69 16.72 21.25
CA SER A 101 -28.86 17.41 21.79
C SER A 101 -28.53 18.84 22.23
N SER A 102 -29.55 19.70 22.32
CA SER A 102 -29.38 21.07 22.82
C SER A 102 -28.66 21.10 24.17
N GLY A 103 -27.64 21.95 24.29
CA GLY A 103 -26.79 22.07 25.49
C GLY A 103 -25.61 21.08 25.53
N TYR A 104 -25.34 20.38 24.43
CA TYR A 104 -24.18 19.50 24.28
C TYR A 104 -23.39 19.82 23.01
N THR A 105 -22.07 19.78 23.11
CA THR A 105 -21.12 19.93 22.00
C THR A 105 -20.41 18.61 21.72
N CYS A 106 -20.26 18.26 20.44
CA CYS A 106 -19.47 17.10 20.03
C CYS A 106 -17.98 17.38 20.24
N GLN A 107 -17.29 16.46 20.91
CA GLN A 107 -15.84 16.47 21.07
C GLN A 107 -15.28 15.13 20.58
N VAL A 108 -14.13 15.19 19.92
CA VAL A 108 -13.39 14.00 19.52
C VAL A 108 -12.52 13.55 20.69
N GLU A 109 -12.65 12.29 21.09
CA GLU A 109 -11.88 11.69 22.18
C GLU A 109 -11.09 10.47 21.73
N GLN A 110 -9.84 10.41 22.17
CA GLN A 110 -9.01 9.22 22.03
C GLN A 110 -9.41 8.21 23.11
N VAL A 111 -9.91 7.05 22.69
CA VAL A 111 -10.31 5.98 23.62
C VAL A 111 -9.23 4.94 23.79
N GLN A 112 -9.28 4.24 24.93
CA GLN A 112 -8.49 3.03 25.14
C GLN A 112 -9.30 1.82 24.66
N CYS A 113 -8.69 1.05 23.76
CA CYS A 113 -9.25 -0.14 23.18
C CYS A 113 -8.31 -1.33 23.43
N ILE A 114 -8.81 -2.55 23.28
CA ILE A 114 -8.05 -3.76 23.63
C ILE A 114 -6.84 -3.96 22.69
N ARG A 115 -6.92 -3.47 21.44
CA ARG A 115 -5.88 -3.61 20.42
C ARG A 115 -5.68 -2.29 19.68
N ALA A 116 -4.47 -1.76 19.73
CA ALA A 116 -4.08 -0.56 18.98
C ALA A 116 -4.01 -0.84 17.46
N PRO A 117 -4.21 0.18 16.60
CA PRO A 117 -4.51 1.58 16.94
C PRO A 117 -5.98 1.78 17.34
N CYS A 118 -6.22 2.56 18.40
CA CYS A 118 -7.57 2.91 18.81
C CYS A 118 -8.08 4.09 17.97
N PRO A 119 -9.17 3.93 17.20
CA PRO A 119 -9.72 5.05 16.45
C PRO A 119 -10.37 6.06 17.42
N PRO A 120 -10.26 7.37 17.12
CA PRO A 120 -10.92 8.41 17.89
C PRO A 120 -12.45 8.33 17.75
N LEU A 121 -13.18 8.67 18.81
CA LEU A 121 -14.64 8.62 18.84
C LEU A 121 -15.27 10.00 19.07
N ALA A 122 -16.48 10.18 18.55
CA ALA A 122 -17.30 11.36 18.82
C ALA A 122 -18.09 11.20 20.13
N VAL A 123 -17.95 12.17 21.04
CA VAL A 123 -18.60 12.18 22.35
C VAL A 123 -19.31 13.51 22.56
N CYS A 124 -20.62 13.47 22.83
CA CYS A 124 -21.39 14.66 23.18
C CYS A 124 -21.16 15.04 24.64
N LYS A 125 -20.57 16.22 24.89
CA LYS A 125 -20.33 16.76 26.23
C LYS A 125 -21.19 17.98 26.53
N PRO A 126 -21.62 18.19 27.78
CA PRO A 126 -22.40 19.35 28.13
C PRO A 126 -21.61 20.64 27.93
N ASP A 127 -22.28 21.67 27.42
CA ASP A 127 -21.68 22.99 27.25
C ASP A 127 -21.34 23.60 28.61
N LYS A 128 -20.16 24.23 28.74
CA LYS A 128 -19.72 24.85 30.01
C LYS A 128 -20.63 25.99 30.48
N LYS A 129 -21.63 26.40 29.68
CA LYS A 129 -22.63 27.41 30.01
C LYS A 129 -24.04 26.84 29.88
N GLY A 130 -24.51 26.17 30.92
CA GLY A 130 -25.92 25.83 31.03
C GLY A 130 -26.13 24.55 31.79
N LYS A 131 -26.75 24.70 32.97
CA LYS A 131 -27.29 23.62 33.79
C LYS A 131 -27.78 22.46 32.93
N SER A 132 -27.30 21.26 33.23
CA SER A 132 -27.80 20.01 32.67
C SER A 132 -29.32 20.06 32.53
N PRO A 133 -29.90 19.77 31.34
CA PRO A 133 -31.35 19.70 31.16
C PRO A 133 -31.97 18.52 31.92
N TYR A 134 -31.15 17.71 32.62
CA TYR A 134 -31.60 16.77 33.64
C TYR A 134 -32.12 17.51 34.87
N THR A 135 -33.19 18.29 34.66
CA THR A 135 -34.11 18.63 35.72
C THR A 135 -34.63 17.29 36.22
N LYS A 136 -34.17 16.93 37.43
CA LYS A 136 -34.65 15.79 38.21
C LYS A 136 -36.18 15.79 38.11
N ARG A 137 -36.75 14.99 37.21
CA ARG A 137 -38.18 14.67 37.23
C ARG A 137 -38.33 13.81 38.48
N VAL A 138 -38.53 14.48 39.62
CA VAL A 138 -39.03 13.86 40.82
C VAL A 138 -40.36 13.26 40.37
N LEU A 139 -40.35 11.94 40.10
CA LEU A 139 -41.55 11.14 40.08
C LEU A 139 -42.22 11.42 41.41
N ARG A 140 -43.21 12.32 41.43
CA ARG A 140 -44.16 12.40 42.53
C ARG A 140 -44.91 11.08 42.48
N VAL A 141 -44.41 10.09 43.21
CA VAL A 141 -45.21 8.95 43.62
C VAL A 141 -46.21 9.52 44.59
N THR A 142 -47.42 9.81 44.12
CA THR A 142 -48.57 10.03 45.00
C THR A 142 -48.80 8.71 45.72
N SER A 143 -48.35 8.64 46.98
CA SER A 143 -48.79 7.63 47.94
C SER A 143 -50.30 7.81 48.10
N ASN A 144 -51.09 6.89 47.55
CA ASN A 144 -52.48 6.70 47.97
C ASN A 144 -52.45 5.58 49.00
N GLU A 145 -52.51 5.95 50.27
CA GLU A 145 -52.96 5.06 51.34
C GLU A 145 -54.49 5.15 51.39
N HIS A 146 -55.16 4.02 51.14
CA HIS A 146 -56.51 3.76 51.59
C HIS A 146 -56.70 2.26 51.85
#